data_AF-A0A7C5SHB9-F1
#
_entry.id   AF-A0A7C5SHB9-F1
#
_cell.length_a   1.000
_cell.length_b   1.000
_cell.length_c   1.000
_cell.angle_alpha   90.00
_cell.angle_beta   90.00
_cell.angle_gamma   90.00
#
_symmetry.space_group_name_H-M   'P 1'
#
loop_
_entity.id
_entity.type
_entity.pdbx_description
1 polymer ?
#
loop_
_entity_poly.entity_id
_entity_poly.type
_entity_poly.pdbx_seq_one_letter_code
_entity_poly.pdbx_strand_id
1 'polypeptide(L)'
;MQGLSDEQLVEHYQRGQQREEVVMILFERYGPLTLGFFRRRIGNPELAAEMNQELYIDLIRGLDRFRGESQLKTWLFRLAHNRLSNLRRRWRTHLDEVTAESTEEMAEILQAGSEDQPDAGAARQECLAALTRCLGRLPEIERAVIIGQYFDETTLAELTERLALTNPSGARAVLIAGQRKLRRCMAESGFGDSGS
;
A
#
# COMPACT_ATOMS: atom_id res chain seq x y z
N MET A 1 8.60 18.29 20.60
CA MET A 1 8.77 18.43 19.12
C MET A 1 7.49 18.14 18.29
N GLN A 2 6.30 18.15 18.90
CA GLN A 2 5.02 17.72 18.28
C GLN A 2 4.59 18.45 16.99
N GLY A 3 4.96 19.72 16.81
CA GLY A 3 4.62 20.52 15.62
C GLY A 3 5.61 20.41 14.45
N LEU A 4 6.65 19.58 14.56
CA LEU A 4 7.64 19.43 13.49
C LEU A 4 7.11 18.54 12.35
N SER A 5 7.53 18.88 11.13
CA SER A 5 7.35 18.03 9.95
C SER A 5 8.09 16.70 10.09
N ASP A 6 7.71 15.71 9.29
CA ASP A 6 8.39 14.40 9.28
C ASP A 6 9.87 14.55 8.93
N GLU A 7 10.19 15.41 7.98
CA GLU A 7 11.55 15.66 7.51
C GLU A 7 12.42 16.21 8.66
N GLN A 8 11.89 17.18 9.42
CA GLN A 8 12.58 17.74 10.58
C GLN A 8 12.77 16.71 11.70
N LEU A 9 11.76 15.87 11.95
CA LEU A 9 11.84 14.80 12.93
C LEU A 9 12.94 13.79 12.56
N VAL A 10 12.98 13.36 11.30
CA VAL A 10 14.02 12.47 10.79
C VAL A 10 15.41 13.10 10.91
N GLU A 11 15.54 14.37 10.56
CA GLU A 11 16.80 15.10 10.65
C GLU A 11 17.33 15.16 12.10
N HIS A 12 16.46 15.45 13.07
CA HIS A 12 16.79 15.38 14.49
C HIS A 12 17.26 13.98 14.90
N TYR A 13 16.54 12.94 14.47
CA TYR A 13 16.89 11.54 14.77
C TYR A 13 18.27 11.16 14.23
N GLN A 14 18.55 11.50 12.96
CA GLN A 14 19.81 11.20 12.27
C GLN A 14 20.99 11.95 12.89
N ARG A 15 20.78 13.16 13.40
CA ARG A 15 21.77 13.91 14.19
C ARG A 15 22.00 13.37 15.59
N GLY A 16 21.29 12.33 16.00
CA GLY A 16 21.40 11.75 17.35
C GLY A 16 20.67 12.54 18.43
N GLN A 17 19.81 13.49 18.05
CA GLN A 17 19.13 14.38 18.98
C GLN A 17 17.75 13.82 19.32
N GLN A 18 17.48 13.62 20.62
CA GLN A 18 16.14 13.27 21.13
C GLN A 18 15.49 12.10 20.37
N ARG A 19 16.30 11.08 20.03
CA ARG A 19 15.88 9.93 19.19
C ARG A 19 14.61 9.26 19.71
N GLU A 20 14.53 9.08 21.02
CA GLU A 20 13.37 8.50 21.69
C GLU A 20 12.11 9.36 21.51
N GLU A 21 12.22 10.68 21.72
CA GLU A 21 11.08 11.59 21.52
C GLU A 21 10.62 11.61 20.05
N VAL A 22 11.56 11.60 19.09
CA VAL A 22 11.22 11.50 17.67
C VAL A 22 10.44 10.22 17.39
N VAL A 23 10.93 9.07 17.86
CA VAL A 23 10.27 7.78 17.65
C VAL A 23 8.87 7.77 18.26
N MET A 24 8.70 8.33 19.45
CA MET A 24 7.39 8.47 20.10
C MET A 24 6.43 9.33 19.28
N ILE A 25 6.88 10.47 18.75
CA ILE A 25 6.04 11.34 17.90
C ILE A 25 5.64 10.62 16.61
N LEU A 26 6.57 9.90 15.97
CA LEU A 26 6.28 9.07 14.80
C LEU A 26 5.32 7.91 15.13
N PHE A 27 5.41 7.37 16.35
CA PHE A 27 4.48 6.36 16.84
C PHE A 27 3.06 6.90 17.00
N GLU A 28 2.90 8.03 17.66
CA GLU A 28 1.61 8.68 17.84
C GLU A 28 0.99 9.09 16.49
N ARG A 29 1.81 9.61 15.57
CA ARG A 29 1.35 10.08 14.25
C ARG A 29 0.92 8.95 13.32
N TYR A 30 1.67 7.85 13.29
CA TYR A 30 1.47 6.81 12.29
C TYR A 30 0.90 5.49 12.82
N GLY A 31 0.97 5.26 14.13
CA GLY A 31 0.63 3.98 14.74
C GLY A 31 -0.82 3.56 14.52
N PRO A 32 -1.80 4.46 14.69
CA PRO A 32 -3.19 4.15 14.38
C PRO A 32 -3.42 3.82 12.89
N LEU A 33 -2.68 4.47 11.99
CA LEU A 33 -2.81 4.29 10.55
C LEU A 33 -2.25 2.93 10.11
N THR A 34 -1.05 2.57 10.57
CA THR A 34 -0.41 1.29 10.25
C THR A 34 -1.10 0.12 10.95
N LEU A 35 -1.59 0.29 12.17
CA LEU A 35 -2.43 -0.71 12.83
C LEU A 35 -3.73 -0.95 12.07
N GLY A 36 -4.39 0.14 11.63
CA GLY A 36 -5.57 0.04 10.77
C GLY A 36 -5.29 -0.68 9.45
N PHE A 37 -4.11 -0.47 8.86
CA PHE A 37 -3.65 -1.18 7.66
C PHE A 37 -3.55 -2.69 7.88
N PHE A 38 -2.92 -3.13 8.98
CA PHE A 38 -2.77 -4.55 9.31
C PHE A 38 -4.10 -5.19 9.70
N ARG A 39 -4.92 -4.54 10.53
CA ARG A 39 -6.23 -5.07 10.97
C ARG A 39 -7.14 -5.39 9.79
N ARG A 40 -7.22 -4.50 8.79
CA ARG A 40 -8.05 -4.72 7.59
C ARG A 40 -7.58 -5.89 6.72
N ARG A 41 -6.31 -6.30 6.81
CA ARG A 41 -5.70 -7.31 5.93
C ARG A 41 -5.45 -8.66 6.59
N ILE A 42 -5.37 -8.70 7.92
CA ILE A 42 -5.05 -9.92 8.68
C ILE A 42 -6.31 -10.50 9.33
N GLY A 43 -7.30 -9.67 9.68
CA GLY A 43 -8.52 -10.11 10.35
C GLY A 43 -8.35 -10.54 11.82
N ASN A 44 -7.13 -10.91 12.23
CA ASN A 44 -6.76 -11.17 13.62
C ASN A 44 -6.20 -9.88 14.28
N PRO A 45 -6.83 -9.35 15.35
CA PRO A 45 -6.41 -8.11 15.99
C PRO A 45 -5.10 -8.23 16.77
N GLU A 46 -4.82 -9.38 17.40
CA GLU A 46 -3.59 -9.62 18.17
C GLU A 46 -2.38 -9.67 17.24
N LEU A 47 -2.48 -10.44 16.17
CA LEU A 47 -1.43 -10.52 15.17
C LEU A 47 -1.22 -9.19 14.45
N ALA A 48 -2.30 -8.43 14.18
CA ALA A 48 -2.16 -7.08 13.62
C ALA A 48 -1.40 -6.14 14.56
N ALA A 49 -1.61 -6.24 15.87
CA ALA A 49 -0.87 -5.47 16.87
C ALA A 49 0.61 -5.89 16.92
N GLU A 50 0.90 -7.19 16.86
CA GLU A 50 2.27 -7.72 16.79
C GLU A 50 3.00 -7.22 15.54
N MET A 51 2.39 -7.34 14.36
CA MET A 51 2.97 -6.83 13.11
C MET A 51 3.24 -5.32 13.16
N ASN A 52 2.33 -4.57 13.79
CA ASN A 52 2.51 -3.14 13.96
C ASN A 52 3.71 -2.82 14.85
N GLN A 53 3.89 -3.55 15.96
CA GLN A 53 5.07 -3.41 16.81
C GLN A 53 6.36 -3.73 16.07
N GLU A 54 6.39 -4.82 15.30
CA GLU A 54 7.58 -5.17 14.53
C GLU A 54 7.90 -4.15 13.43
N LEU A 55 6.88 -3.56 12.79
CA LEU A 55 7.05 -2.47 11.83
C LEU A 55 7.75 -1.26 12.48
N TYR A 56 7.44 -0.95 13.74
CA TYR A 56 8.13 0.12 14.46
C TYR A 56 9.61 -0.17 14.67
N ILE A 57 9.96 -1.43 14.91
CA ILE A 57 11.37 -1.84 15.02
C ILE A 57 12.10 -1.61 13.68
N ASP A 58 11.46 -1.96 12.56
CA ASP A 58 12.03 -1.71 11.23
C ASP A 58 12.15 -0.21 10.93
N LEU A 59 11.15 0.58 11.32
CA LEU A 59 11.17 2.03 11.20
C LEU A 59 12.42 2.60 11.90
N ILE A 60 12.62 2.27 13.18
CA ILE A 60 13.76 2.74 13.99
C ILE A 60 15.09 2.36 13.33
N ARG A 61 15.22 1.11 12.87
CA ARG A 61 16.42 0.60 12.19
C ARG A 61 16.66 1.25 10.83
N GLY A 62 15.60 1.68 10.16
CA GLY A 62 15.64 2.28 8.83
C GLY A 62 15.84 3.79 8.83
N LEU A 63 15.44 4.48 9.91
CA LEU A 63 15.48 5.95 10.00
C LEU A 63 16.88 6.53 9.81
N ASP A 64 17.91 5.87 10.34
CA ASP A 64 19.32 6.27 10.14
C ASP A 64 19.74 6.25 8.66
N ARG A 65 19.08 5.43 7.83
CA ARG A 65 19.40 5.24 6.41
C ARG A 65 18.39 5.90 5.47
N PHE A 66 17.34 6.51 6.01
CA PHE A 66 16.30 7.14 5.21
C PHE A 66 16.84 8.41 4.55
N ARG A 67 16.80 8.46 3.22
CA ARG A 67 17.41 9.54 2.42
C ARG A 67 16.46 10.68 2.05
N GLY A 68 15.17 10.57 2.40
CA GLY A 68 14.17 11.58 2.00
C GLY A 68 13.79 11.55 0.52
N GLU A 69 14.14 10.49 -0.22
CA GLU A 69 13.77 10.31 -1.65
C GLU A 69 12.25 10.09 -1.85
N SER A 70 11.50 9.93 -0.77
CA SER A 70 10.03 9.87 -0.74
C SER A 70 9.54 10.43 0.59
N GLN A 71 8.25 10.76 0.71
CA GLN A 71 7.66 11.13 2.00
C GLN A 71 7.81 9.97 3.01
N LEU A 72 8.08 10.30 4.28
CA LEU A 72 8.29 9.29 5.35
C LEU A 72 7.09 8.34 5.48
N LYS A 73 5.86 8.87 5.41
CA LYS A 73 4.63 8.09 5.37
C LYS A 73 4.65 7.04 4.26
N THR A 74 5.03 7.42 3.03
CA THR A 74 5.09 6.49 1.89
C THR A 74 6.08 5.35 2.14
N TRP A 75 7.27 5.70 2.63
CA TRP A 75 8.28 4.70 2.98
C TRP A 75 7.86 3.77 4.12
N LEU A 76 7.19 4.31 5.15
CA LEU A 76 6.65 3.51 6.26
C LEU A 76 5.61 2.49 5.78
N PHE A 77 4.71 2.89 4.88
CA PHE A 77 3.72 1.97 4.31
C PHE A 77 4.35 0.92 3.38
N ARG A 78 5.49 1.23 2.74
CA ARG A 78 6.30 0.24 2.01
C ARG A 78 6.87 -0.81 2.97
N LEU A 79 7.41 -0.40 4.12
CA LEU A 79 7.86 -1.33 5.16
C LEU A 79 6.71 -2.21 5.66
N ALA A 80 5.53 -1.61 5.92
CA ALA A 80 4.35 -2.33 6.38
C ALA A 80 3.89 -3.41 5.37
N HIS A 81 3.88 -3.06 4.08
CA HIS A 81 3.54 -3.97 3.01
C HIS A 81 4.55 -5.12 2.89
N ASN A 82 5.85 -4.82 2.92
CA ASN A 82 6.90 -5.84 2.88
C ASN A 82 6.76 -6.83 4.03
N ARG A 83 6.43 -6.34 5.23
CA ARG A 83 6.22 -7.18 6.40
C ARG A 83 4.99 -8.08 6.25
N LEU A 84 3.88 -7.54 5.75
CA LEU A 84 2.68 -8.32 5.44
C LEU A 84 2.96 -9.41 4.40
N SER A 85 3.65 -9.07 3.32
CA SER A 85 4.08 -10.03 2.28
C SER A 85 4.91 -11.16 2.90
N ASN A 86 5.88 -10.83 3.76
CA ASN A 86 6.72 -11.83 4.44
C ASN A 86 5.94 -12.73 5.40
N LEU A 87 4.96 -12.19 6.15
CA LEU A 87 4.09 -13.00 6.99
C LEU A 87 3.25 -13.97 6.13
N ARG A 88 2.62 -13.47 5.07
CA ARG A 88 1.80 -14.26 4.15
C ARG A 88 2.64 -15.31 3.43
N ARG A 89 3.88 -14.98 3.06
CA ARG A 89 4.85 -15.95 2.53
C ARG A 89 5.13 -17.02 3.58
N ARG A 90 5.45 -16.68 4.84
CA ARG A 90 5.69 -17.67 5.91
C ARG A 90 4.50 -18.60 6.15
N TRP A 91 3.28 -18.07 6.08
CA TRP A 91 2.06 -18.89 6.13
C TRP A 91 1.92 -19.81 4.93
N ARG A 92 2.36 -19.36 3.75
CA ARG A 92 2.46 -20.18 2.54
C ARG A 92 3.63 -21.16 2.59
N THR A 93 4.76 -20.87 3.24
CA THR A 93 5.91 -21.78 3.34
C THR A 93 5.68 -22.99 4.26
N HIS A 94 4.47 -23.18 4.80
CA HIS A 94 3.98 -24.49 5.25
C HIS A 94 3.43 -25.36 4.07
N LEU A 95 3.55 -24.85 2.84
CA LEU A 95 3.29 -25.43 1.52
C LEU A 95 4.17 -24.68 0.48
N ASP A 96 5.46 -25.02 0.48
CA ASP A 96 6.48 -24.70 -0.54
C ASP A 96 6.89 -23.24 -0.82
N GLU A 97 8.12 -23.13 -1.32
CA GLU A 97 9.09 -22.05 -1.15
C GLU A 97 9.26 -21.16 -2.41
N VAL A 98 9.67 -19.89 -2.19
CA VAL A 98 10.35 -18.96 -3.15
C VAL A 98 9.39 -18.18 -4.09
N THR A 99 9.47 -16.87 -4.39
CA THR A 99 10.53 -15.82 -4.41
C THR A 99 9.91 -14.43 -4.13
N ALA A 100 10.74 -13.48 -3.69
CA ALA A 100 10.40 -12.06 -3.57
C ALA A 100 10.99 -11.29 -4.77
N GLU A 101 10.17 -10.47 -5.44
CA GLU A 101 10.57 -9.22 -6.14
C GLU A 101 9.37 -8.67 -6.91
N SER A 102 8.97 -7.43 -6.62
CA SER A 102 8.33 -6.44 -7.52
C SER A 102 7.51 -5.45 -6.68
N THR A 103 8.04 -4.26 -6.36
CA THR A 103 7.25 -3.19 -5.71
C THR A 103 7.78 -1.80 -6.07
N GLU A 104 7.56 -1.38 -7.32
CA GLU A 104 7.79 0.01 -7.74
C GLU A 104 6.51 0.81 -8.00
N GLU A 105 5.34 0.20 -8.21
CA GLU A 105 4.16 0.94 -8.71
C GLU A 105 3.13 1.40 -7.64
N MET A 106 3.40 1.21 -6.34
CA MET A 106 2.40 1.48 -5.27
C MET A 106 2.59 2.84 -4.55
N ALA A 107 3.67 3.57 -4.81
CA ALA A 107 3.92 4.86 -4.16
C ALA A 107 2.99 5.98 -4.65
N GLU A 108 2.52 5.90 -5.90
CA GLU A 108 1.67 6.95 -6.50
C GLU A 108 0.21 6.91 -6.01
N ILE A 109 -0.33 5.72 -5.67
CA ILE A 109 -1.73 5.61 -5.22
C ILE A 109 -1.92 6.16 -3.79
N LEU A 110 -0.85 6.16 -2.97
CA LEU A 110 -0.88 6.70 -1.60
C LEU A 110 -0.60 8.20 -1.53
N GLN A 111 -0.12 8.82 -2.62
CA GLN A 111 0.12 10.27 -2.71
C GLN A 111 -1.13 11.09 -3.01
N ALA A 112 -2.24 10.49 -3.42
CA ALA A 112 -3.51 11.20 -3.67
C ALA A 112 -4.28 11.62 -2.38
N GLY A 113 -3.59 11.83 -1.26
CA GLY A 113 -4.24 11.96 0.05
C GLY A 113 -3.49 12.77 1.09
N SER A 114 -2.76 13.80 0.66
CA SER A 114 -2.35 14.89 1.54
C SER A 114 -3.38 16.01 1.44
N GLU A 115 -4.42 15.95 2.27
CA GLU A 115 -5.15 17.13 2.75
C GLU A 115 -6.05 16.73 3.91
N ASP A 116 -5.61 17.12 5.11
CA ASP A 116 -6.36 17.04 6.35
C ASP A 116 -7.35 18.21 6.33
N GLN A 117 -8.46 18.06 5.61
CA GLN A 117 -9.60 18.98 5.66
C GLN A 117 -10.92 18.20 5.69
N PRO A 118 -11.93 18.64 6.46
CA PRO A 118 -13.24 17.98 6.53
C PRO A 118 -13.99 17.93 5.19
N ASP A 119 -13.57 18.72 4.19
CA ASP A 119 -14.06 18.71 2.81
C ASP A 119 -13.49 17.54 1.96
N ALA A 120 -12.36 16.95 2.39
CA ALA A 120 -11.73 15.81 1.73
C ALA A 120 -12.53 14.51 1.87
N GLY A 121 -13.50 14.45 2.78
CA GLY A 121 -14.39 13.30 2.95
C GLY A 121 -15.31 13.08 1.74
N ALA A 122 -15.90 14.17 1.23
CA ALA A 122 -16.81 14.13 0.08
C ALA A 122 -16.04 13.80 -1.21
N ALA A 123 -14.94 14.51 -1.48
CA ALA A 123 -14.08 14.24 -2.64
C ALA A 123 -13.53 12.80 -2.63
N ARG A 124 -13.16 12.28 -1.44
CA ARG A 124 -12.74 10.89 -1.28
C ARG A 124 -13.89 9.91 -1.52
N GLN A 125 -15.09 10.21 -1.03
CA GLN A 125 -16.26 9.36 -1.21
C GLN A 125 -16.71 9.33 -2.68
N GLU A 126 -16.61 10.46 -3.38
CA GLU A 126 -16.84 10.56 -4.82
C GLU A 126 -15.79 9.80 -5.63
N CYS A 127 -14.51 9.93 -5.28
CA CYS A 127 -13.42 9.16 -5.90
C CYS A 127 -13.62 7.65 -5.71
N LEU A 128 -13.98 7.21 -4.50
CA LEU A 128 -14.31 5.80 -4.23
C LEU A 128 -15.54 5.34 -5.02
N ALA A 129 -16.58 6.17 -5.11
CA ALA A 129 -17.77 5.85 -5.91
C ALA A 129 -17.47 5.78 -7.42
N ALA A 130 -16.56 6.62 -7.92
CA ALA A 130 -16.07 6.57 -9.28
C ALA A 130 -15.27 5.27 -9.53
N LEU A 131 -14.37 4.92 -8.60
CA LEU A 131 -13.59 3.68 -8.66
C LEU A 131 -14.51 2.44 -8.71
N THR A 132 -15.51 2.37 -7.82
CA THR A 132 -16.46 1.24 -7.80
C THR A 132 -17.26 1.15 -9.11
N ARG A 133 -17.74 2.28 -9.65
CA ARG A 133 -18.41 2.30 -10.96
C ARG A 133 -17.50 1.83 -12.08
N CYS A 134 -16.26 2.34 -12.11
CA CYS A 134 -15.31 2.00 -13.15
C CYS A 134 -14.91 0.53 -13.09
N LEU A 135 -14.64 -0.02 -11.89
CA LEU A 135 -14.44 -1.46 -11.68
C LEU A 135 -15.63 -2.28 -12.19
N GLY A 136 -16.86 -1.82 -11.95
CA GLY A 136 -18.09 -2.44 -12.45
C GLY A 136 -18.19 -2.50 -13.97
N ARG A 137 -17.53 -1.58 -14.70
CA ARG A 137 -17.52 -1.53 -16.18
C ARG A 137 -16.46 -2.44 -16.81
N LEU A 138 -15.50 -2.96 -16.05
CA LEU A 138 -14.53 -3.89 -16.60
C LEU A 138 -15.15 -5.26 -16.91
N PRO A 139 -14.65 -5.95 -17.94
CA PRO A 139 -14.89 -7.38 -18.13
C PRO A 139 -14.61 -8.17 -16.85
N GLU A 140 -15.40 -9.21 -16.60
CA GLU A 140 -15.36 -9.97 -15.36
C GLU A 140 -13.97 -10.52 -15.01
N ILE A 141 -13.26 -11.06 -16.01
CA ILE A 141 -11.90 -11.60 -15.84
C ILE A 141 -10.91 -10.49 -15.49
N GLU A 142 -10.99 -9.32 -16.14
CA GLU A 142 -10.11 -8.18 -15.83
C GLU A 142 -10.38 -7.61 -14.44
N ARG A 143 -11.66 -7.49 -14.07
CA ARG A 143 -12.07 -7.09 -12.72
C ARG A 143 -11.58 -8.09 -11.69
N ALA A 144 -11.74 -9.39 -11.92
CA ALA A 144 -11.30 -10.44 -11.01
C ALA A 144 -9.78 -10.47 -10.84
N VAL A 145 -9.02 -10.21 -11.90
CA VAL A 145 -7.55 -10.09 -11.82
C VAL A 145 -7.14 -8.83 -11.05
N ILE A 146 -7.78 -7.67 -11.29
CA ILE A 146 -7.50 -6.45 -10.51
C ILE A 146 -7.86 -6.65 -9.04
N ILE A 147 -9.06 -7.14 -8.75
CA ILE A 147 -9.49 -7.39 -7.37
C ILE A 147 -8.56 -8.40 -6.70
N GLY A 148 -8.32 -9.52 -7.38
CA GLY A 148 -7.46 -10.59 -6.88
C GLY A 148 -6.03 -10.12 -6.60
N GLN A 149 -5.46 -9.29 -7.48
CA GLN A 149 -4.10 -8.78 -7.33
C GLN A 149 -3.99 -7.71 -6.24
N TYR A 150 -4.97 -6.80 -6.13
CA TYR A 150 -4.87 -5.62 -5.28
C TYR A 150 -5.58 -5.72 -3.93
N PHE A 151 -6.61 -6.56 -3.84
CA PHE A 151 -7.44 -6.71 -2.64
C PHE A 151 -7.22 -8.09 -2.01
N ASP A 152 -7.08 -9.13 -2.82
CA ASP A 152 -6.86 -10.49 -2.32
C ASP A 152 -5.38 -10.90 -2.33
N GLU A 153 -4.49 -10.04 -2.84
CA GLU A 153 -3.04 -10.25 -2.99
C GLU A 153 -2.66 -11.64 -3.56
N THR A 154 -3.52 -12.17 -4.45
CA THR A 154 -3.30 -13.42 -5.18
C THR A 154 -2.21 -13.20 -6.22
N THR A 155 -1.27 -14.13 -6.36
CA THR A 155 -0.19 -13.98 -7.35
C THR A 155 -0.73 -14.06 -8.78
N LEU A 156 -0.02 -13.46 -9.74
CA LEU A 156 -0.41 -13.54 -11.15
C LEU A 156 -0.43 -14.99 -11.66
N ALA A 157 0.44 -15.86 -11.13
CA ALA A 157 0.44 -17.28 -11.48
C ALA A 157 -0.85 -17.97 -11.00
N GLU A 158 -1.23 -17.78 -9.74
CA GLU A 158 -2.47 -18.31 -9.19
C GLU A 158 -3.72 -17.74 -9.86
N LEU A 159 -3.71 -16.46 -10.22
CA LEU A 159 -4.81 -15.85 -10.98
C LEU A 159 -4.92 -16.46 -12.38
N THR A 160 -3.78 -16.79 -13.00
CA THR A 160 -3.75 -17.47 -14.31
C THR A 160 -4.39 -18.85 -14.22
N GLU A 161 -4.04 -19.62 -13.18
CA GLU A 161 -4.59 -20.96 -12.94
C GLU A 161 -6.07 -20.91 -12.52
N ARG A 162 -6.40 -20.11 -11.50
CA ARG A 162 -7.75 -19.99 -10.93
C ARG A 162 -8.78 -19.50 -11.94
N LEU A 163 -8.36 -18.63 -12.86
CA LEU A 163 -9.21 -18.10 -13.92
C LEU A 163 -9.08 -18.87 -15.25
N ALA A 164 -8.35 -19.99 -15.26
CA ALA A 164 -8.12 -20.85 -16.42
C ALA A 164 -7.68 -20.07 -17.67
N LEU A 165 -6.75 -19.12 -17.50
CA LEU A 165 -6.28 -18.27 -18.59
C LEU A 165 -5.30 -19.05 -19.48
N THR A 166 -5.60 -19.11 -20.77
CA THR A 166 -4.82 -19.87 -21.77
C THR A 166 -3.85 -19.00 -22.57
N ASN A 167 -3.79 -17.70 -22.28
CA ASN A 167 -2.91 -16.77 -22.98
C ASN A 167 -1.45 -16.91 -22.50
N PRO A 168 -0.45 -16.70 -23.38
CA PRO A 168 0.97 -16.91 -23.04
C PRO A 168 1.50 -15.96 -21.95
N SER A 169 0.82 -14.85 -21.72
CA SER A 169 1.18 -13.86 -20.68
C SER A 169 0.30 -13.95 -19.42
N GLY A 170 -0.63 -14.91 -19.35
CA GLY A 170 -1.48 -15.16 -18.19
C GLY A 170 -2.24 -13.93 -17.67
N ALA A 171 -2.42 -13.89 -16.35
CA ALA A 171 -3.05 -12.79 -15.63
C ALA A 171 -2.29 -11.46 -15.76
N ARG A 172 -1.00 -11.46 -16.12
CA ARG A 172 -0.21 -10.23 -16.29
C ARG A 172 -0.77 -9.35 -17.43
N ALA A 173 -1.05 -9.95 -18.59
CA ALA A 173 -1.61 -9.20 -19.72
C ALA A 173 -3.03 -8.71 -19.42
N VAL A 174 -3.81 -9.52 -18.71
CA VAL A 174 -5.16 -9.17 -18.27
C VAL A 174 -5.13 -8.00 -17.27
N LEU A 175 -4.18 -8.01 -16.32
CA LEU A 175 -3.99 -6.95 -15.35
C LEU A 175 -3.67 -5.61 -16.04
N ILE A 176 -2.69 -5.60 -16.96
CA ILE A 176 -2.29 -4.39 -17.69
C ILE A 176 -3.45 -3.85 -18.52
N ALA A 177 -4.19 -4.73 -19.22
CA ALA A 177 -5.35 -4.35 -19.99
C ALA A 177 -6.44 -3.72 -19.11
N GLY A 178 -6.71 -4.34 -17.96
CA GLY A 178 -7.68 -3.84 -16.98
C GLY A 178 -7.27 -2.49 -16.38
N GLN A 179 -6.02 -2.34 -15.93
CA GLN A 179 -5.50 -1.08 -15.41
C GLN A 179 -5.63 0.06 -16.42
N ARG A 180 -5.32 -0.18 -17.70
CA ARG A 180 -5.47 0.83 -18.75
C ARG A 180 -6.92 1.28 -18.93
N LYS A 181 -7.88 0.36 -18.88
CA LYS A 181 -9.31 0.70 -18.96
C LYS A 181 -9.79 1.42 -17.70
N LEU A 182 -9.32 0.98 -16.53
CA LEU A 182 -9.64 1.59 -15.25
C LEU A 182 -9.12 3.04 -15.20
N ARG A 183 -7.85 3.28 -15.57
CA ARG A 183 -7.26 4.61 -15.66
C ARG A 183 -8.05 5.52 -16.59
N ARG A 184 -8.45 5.03 -17.78
CA ARG A 184 -9.28 5.79 -18.72
C ARG A 184 -10.64 6.17 -18.12
N CYS A 185 -11.34 5.21 -17.53
CA CYS A 185 -12.65 5.46 -16.92
C CYS A 185 -12.57 6.43 -15.74
N MET A 186 -11.52 6.32 -14.94
CA MET A 186 -11.26 7.22 -13.82
C MET A 186 -10.98 8.65 -14.32
N ALA A 187 -10.16 8.81 -15.36
CA ALA A 187 -9.91 10.11 -16.01
C ALA A 187 -11.19 10.74 -16.60
N GLU A 188 -12.04 9.96 -17.28
CA GLU A 188 -13.35 10.40 -17.77
C GLU A 188 -14.31 10.82 -16.64
N SER A 189 -14.10 10.28 -15.43
CA SER A 189 -14.88 10.60 -14.24
C SER A 189 -14.33 11.79 -13.45
N GLY A 190 -13.29 12.47 -13.96
CA GLY A 190 -12.65 13.61 -13.32
C GLY A 190 -11.58 13.24 -12.28
N PHE A 191 -11.20 11.96 -12.19
CA PHE A 191 -10.23 11.45 -11.23
C PHE A 191 -9.09 10.73 -11.97
N GLY A 192 -8.02 11.44 -12.37
CA GLY A 192 -6.87 10.81 -13.01
C GLY A 192 -5.83 11.83 -13.42
N ASP A 193 -4.56 11.48 -13.24
CA ASP A 193 -3.44 12.32 -13.65
C ASP A 193 -3.46 12.45 -15.18
N SER A 194 -3.70 13.66 -15.67
CA SER A 194 -3.50 14.02 -17.07
C SER A 194 -1.98 14.10 -17.30
N GLY A 195 -1.34 12.93 -17.36
CA GLY A 195 0.07 12.81 -17.71
C GLY A 195 0.31 13.42 -19.10
N SER A 196 0.96 14.58 -19.10
CA SER A 196 1.80 15.05 -20.21
C SER A 196 3.11 14.29 -20.23
#